data_AF-A0A1G9H939-F1
#
_entry.id   AF-A0A1G9H939-F1
#
_cell.length_a   1.000
_cell.length_b   1.000
_cell.length_c   1.000
_cell.angle_alpha   90.00
_cell.angle_beta   90.00
_cell.angle_gamma   90.00
#
_symmetry.space_group_name_H-M   'P 1'
#
loop_
_entity.id
_entity.type
_entity.pdbx_description
1 polymer ?
#
loop_
_entity_poly.entity_id
_entity_poly.type
_entity_poly.pdbx_seq_one_letter_code
_entity_poly.pdbx_strand_id
1 'polypeptide(L)'
;MQEFFTVKLILTQHLGGKLGMSDDVSLSKVSRYAGGINPDDNYHVLLGDLGGTLGIDQELRGRRNPSVTAMNYMGYNFAVLNHRDLSNVSKLRRAVGFARYPFMNCNIGHPNTKESFFGEPYKLIDINGMRLAYVSGYAGEFDAGDDDLFRVTDIAESLRRTLRYIYDNKDPDYMIVAISDWDESMQEVVNSLEGVGIVVTGAPAVYGGRLDAEVEDDSASEEVELLNGKETYNVDESNPITMYHHHHDGFVISIDLNFKRRTTTFEYLGHTLTNLDKEISNLTDDIHLNDLIYYHF
;
A
#
# COMPACT_ATOMS: atom_id res chain seq x y z
N MET A 1 -33.13 7.22 -5.64
CA MET A 1 -32.83 6.52 -4.37
C MET A 1 -31.45 7.00 -3.95
N GLN A 2 -31.25 7.49 -2.73
CA GLN A 2 -29.91 7.87 -2.25
C GLN A 2 -29.22 6.59 -1.80
N GLU A 3 -28.06 6.28 -2.37
CA GLU A 3 -27.30 5.06 -2.12
C GLU A 3 -25.99 5.45 -1.45
N PHE A 4 -25.75 4.91 -0.26
CA PHE A 4 -24.54 5.12 0.52
C PHE A 4 -23.69 3.87 0.37
N PHE A 5 -22.39 4.04 0.17
CA PHE A 5 -21.48 2.92 0.09
C PHE A 5 -20.14 3.27 0.73
N THR A 6 -19.42 2.23 1.16
CA THR A 6 -18.13 2.31 1.79
C THR A 6 -17.11 1.56 0.95
N VAL A 7 -15.92 2.14 0.81
CA VAL A 7 -14.74 1.48 0.28
C VAL A 7 -13.77 1.31 1.45
N LYS A 8 -13.61 0.08 1.95
CA LYS A 8 -12.58 -0.28 2.92
C LYS A 8 -11.29 -0.56 2.16
N LEU A 9 -10.27 0.25 2.41
CA LEU A 9 -8.90 0.02 1.97
C LEU A 9 -8.10 -0.56 3.13
N ILE A 10 -7.69 -1.82 3.05
CA ILE A 10 -6.77 -2.47 3.99
C ILE A 10 -5.37 -2.35 3.39
N LEU A 11 -4.47 -1.72 4.13
CA LEU A 11 -3.09 -1.51 3.70
C LEU A 11 -2.15 -2.29 4.60
N THR A 12 -1.26 -3.05 3.98
CA THR A 12 -0.15 -3.71 4.67
C THR A 12 1.17 -3.00 4.35
N GLN A 13 2.15 -3.15 5.24
CA GLN A 13 3.53 -2.79 4.96
C GLN A 13 4.49 -3.57 5.86
N HIS A 14 5.76 -3.65 5.46
CA HIS A 14 6.86 -4.14 6.29
C HIS A 14 6.64 -5.50 6.96
N LEU A 15 5.76 -6.34 6.39
CA LEU A 15 5.54 -7.69 6.90
C LEU A 15 6.77 -8.57 6.72
N GLY A 16 7.72 -8.21 5.86
CA GLY A 16 9.04 -8.84 5.79
C GLY A 16 8.98 -10.35 5.56
N GLY A 17 8.05 -10.84 4.75
CA GLY A 17 7.88 -12.28 4.53
C GLY A 17 7.22 -13.04 5.69
N LYS A 18 6.56 -12.38 6.65
CA LYS A 18 5.72 -13.02 7.68
C LYS A 18 4.45 -13.61 7.03
N LEU A 19 4.50 -14.90 6.71
CA LEU A 19 3.42 -15.60 6.00
C LEU A 19 2.33 -16.15 6.92
N GLY A 20 2.69 -16.67 8.10
CA GLY A 20 1.79 -17.33 9.06
C GLY A 20 2.56 -17.97 10.21
N MET A 21 1.87 -18.60 11.16
CA MET A 21 2.43 -19.32 12.32
C MET A 21 3.29 -18.47 13.27
N SER A 22 3.16 -17.15 13.21
CA SER A 22 3.77 -16.19 14.14
C SER A 22 2.74 -15.71 15.16
N ASP A 23 3.17 -15.37 16.38
CA ASP A 23 2.32 -14.69 17.36
C ASP A 23 2.00 -13.24 16.94
N ASP A 24 2.82 -12.69 16.04
CA ASP A 24 2.68 -11.36 15.47
C ASP A 24 1.74 -11.31 14.24
N VAL A 25 1.57 -10.14 13.64
CA VAL A 25 0.88 -9.90 12.37
C VAL A 25 1.55 -10.68 11.23
N SER A 26 0.74 -11.33 10.40
CA SER A 26 1.18 -12.11 9.23
C SER A 26 0.18 -11.99 8.08
N LEU A 27 0.62 -12.28 6.85
CA LEU A 27 -0.27 -12.30 5.68
C LEU A 27 -1.44 -13.29 5.84
N SER A 28 -1.22 -14.42 6.51
CA SER A 28 -2.27 -15.39 6.84
C SER A 28 -3.33 -14.81 7.78
N LYS A 29 -2.95 -14.09 8.83
CA LYS A 29 -3.91 -13.42 9.71
C LYS A 29 -4.62 -12.26 9.01
N VAL A 30 -3.93 -11.53 8.13
CA VAL A 30 -4.56 -10.51 7.26
C VAL A 30 -5.58 -11.15 6.31
N SER A 31 -5.25 -12.31 5.71
CA SER A 31 -6.18 -13.09 4.88
C SER A 31 -7.42 -13.50 5.66
N ARG A 32 -7.23 -14.00 6.89
CA ARG A 32 -8.33 -14.38 7.77
C ARG A 32 -9.24 -13.20 8.10
N TYR A 33 -8.67 -12.03 8.37
CA TYR A 33 -9.40 -10.79 8.63
C TYR A 33 -10.20 -10.34 7.41
N ALA A 34 -9.52 -10.14 6.27
CA ALA A 34 -10.13 -9.66 5.04
C ALA A 34 -11.23 -10.62 4.52
N GLY A 35 -10.96 -11.94 4.55
CA GLY A 35 -11.93 -12.97 4.17
C GLY A 35 -13.09 -13.14 5.17
N GLY A 36 -12.98 -12.57 6.37
CA GLY A 36 -14.08 -12.49 7.35
C GLY A 36 -15.07 -11.37 7.05
N ILE A 37 -14.73 -10.44 6.17
CA ILE A 37 -15.61 -9.34 5.76
C ILE A 37 -16.50 -9.84 4.63
N ASN A 38 -17.82 -9.65 4.77
CA ASN A 38 -18.77 -9.96 3.72
C ASN A 38 -19.01 -8.70 2.87
N PRO A 39 -18.40 -8.59 1.67
CA PRO A 39 -18.69 -7.49 0.78
C PRO A 39 -20.12 -7.59 0.23
N ASP A 40 -20.73 -6.45 0.00
CA ASP A 40 -22.00 -6.31 -0.70
C ASP A 40 -21.97 -5.08 -1.60
N ASP A 41 -23.09 -4.77 -2.26
CA ASP A 41 -23.19 -3.64 -3.18
C ASP A 41 -22.81 -2.30 -2.53
N ASN A 42 -22.94 -2.16 -1.20
CA ASN A 42 -22.62 -0.96 -0.44
C ASN A 42 -21.31 -1.08 0.36
N TYR A 43 -20.61 -2.22 0.33
CA TYR A 43 -19.38 -2.43 1.08
C TYR A 43 -18.31 -3.13 0.25
N HIS A 44 -17.33 -2.36 -0.21
CA HIS A 44 -16.27 -2.81 -1.11
C HIS A 44 -14.96 -2.93 -0.33
N VAL A 45 -14.29 -4.08 -0.40
CA VAL A 45 -13.00 -4.30 0.26
C VAL A 45 -11.89 -4.31 -0.77
N LEU A 46 -10.85 -3.53 -0.50
CA LEU A 46 -9.65 -3.42 -1.31
C LEU A 46 -8.43 -3.67 -0.46
N LEU A 47 -7.46 -4.38 -1.02
CA LEU A 47 -6.19 -4.72 -0.40
C LEU A 47 -5.05 -4.01 -1.14
N GLY A 48 -4.25 -3.24 -0.42
CA GLY A 48 -3.04 -2.60 -0.93
C GLY A 48 -1.84 -2.92 -0.05
N ASP A 49 -0.64 -2.78 -0.62
CA ASP A 49 0.63 -2.91 0.10
C ASP A 49 1.46 -1.64 -0.11
N LEU A 50 2.04 -1.08 0.94
CA LEU A 50 2.93 0.09 0.89
C LEU A 50 4.42 -0.30 0.82
N GLY A 51 4.72 -1.59 0.61
CA GLY A 51 6.06 -2.12 0.39
C GLY A 51 6.67 -2.80 1.61
N GLY A 52 7.77 -3.52 1.39
CA GLY A 52 8.51 -4.22 2.44
C GLY A 52 7.87 -5.53 2.90
N THR A 53 6.71 -5.89 2.36
CA THR A 53 6.02 -7.17 2.65
C THR A 53 6.70 -8.37 2.01
N LEU A 54 7.43 -8.16 0.90
CA LEU A 54 8.00 -9.26 0.11
C LEU A 54 9.21 -9.94 0.75
N GLY A 55 9.90 -9.29 1.70
CA GLY A 55 11.13 -9.81 2.31
C GLY A 55 12.24 -10.07 1.28
N ILE A 56 12.37 -9.20 0.27
CA ILE A 56 13.34 -9.36 -0.83
C ILE A 56 14.80 -9.28 -0.35
N ASP A 57 15.01 -8.47 0.67
CA ASP A 57 16.26 -8.29 1.39
C ASP A 57 16.71 -9.54 2.16
N GLN A 58 15.84 -10.53 2.32
CA GLN A 58 16.14 -11.78 3.00
C GLN A 58 16.51 -12.93 2.04
N GLU A 59 17.10 -13.98 2.60
CA GLU A 59 17.31 -15.25 1.90
C GLU A 59 15.99 -15.99 1.69
N LEU A 60 15.43 -15.85 0.49
CA LEU A 60 14.21 -16.54 0.07
C LEU A 60 14.55 -17.93 -0.46
N ARG A 61 14.01 -18.96 0.18
CA ARG A 61 14.12 -20.34 -0.31
C ARG A 61 13.14 -20.57 -1.47
N GLY A 62 13.62 -21.17 -2.55
CA GLY A 62 12.79 -21.54 -3.70
C GLY A 62 12.82 -20.53 -4.86
N ARG A 63 12.14 -20.88 -5.95
CA ARG A 63 12.17 -20.09 -7.20
C ARG A 63 11.22 -18.90 -7.21
N ARG A 64 10.13 -18.98 -6.44
CA ARG A 64 9.04 -17.99 -6.40
C ARG A 64 9.01 -17.36 -5.01
N ASN A 65 8.56 -16.11 -4.92
CA ASN A 65 8.40 -15.47 -3.63
C ASN A 65 7.06 -15.94 -3.00
N PRO A 66 7.05 -16.49 -1.78
CA PRO A 66 5.83 -16.97 -1.16
C PRO A 66 4.86 -15.84 -0.78
N SER A 67 5.35 -14.65 -0.40
CA SER A 67 4.49 -13.47 -0.17
C SER A 67 3.73 -13.09 -1.44
N VAL A 68 4.38 -13.14 -2.61
CA VAL A 68 3.67 -12.93 -3.90
C VAL A 68 2.59 -13.98 -4.12
N THR A 69 2.83 -15.24 -3.73
CA THR A 69 1.82 -16.30 -3.84
C THR A 69 0.63 -16.03 -2.93
N ALA A 70 0.89 -15.58 -1.70
CA ALA A 70 -0.12 -15.21 -0.73
C ALA A 70 -0.95 -14.01 -1.19
N MET A 71 -0.30 -12.92 -1.60
CA MET A 71 -0.97 -11.72 -2.08
C MET A 71 -1.79 -11.97 -3.36
N ASN A 72 -1.33 -12.88 -4.23
CA ASN A 72 -2.10 -13.34 -5.38
C ASN A 72 -3.37 -14.10 -4.99
N TYR A 73 -3.31 -14.93 -3.94
CA TYR A 73 -4.46 -15.67 -3.43
C TYR A 73 -5.48 -14.72 -2.79
N MET A 74 -5.00 -13.76 -2.00
CA MET A 74 -5.83 -12.75 -1.34
C MET A 74 -6.44 -11.74 -2.31
N GLY A 75 -5.94 -11.65 -3.55
CA GLY A 75 -6.48 -10.75 -4.57
C GLY A 75 -6.11 -9.29 -4.34
N TYR A 76 -4.85 -9.01 -3.96
CA TYR A 76 -4.36 -7.63 -3.80
C TYR A 76 -4.72 -6.74 -5.00
N ASN A 77 -5.16 -5.52 -4.73
CA ASN A 77 -5.53 -4.57 -5.77
C ASN A 77 -4.31 -3.83 -6.32
N PHE A 78 -3.31 -3.56 -5.49
CA PHE A 78 -2.04 -2.93 -5.86
C PHE A 78 -0.95 -3.19 -4.82
N ALA A 79 0.30 -2.93 -5.20
CA ALA A 79 1.43 -2.84 -4.29
C ALA A 79 2.33 -1.63 -4.66
N VAL A 80 2.96 -1.03 -3.66
CA VAL A 80 3.97 0.02 -3.79
C VAL A 80 5.33 -0.58 -3.45
N LEU A 81 6.39 -0.07 -4.06
CA LEU A 81 7.76 -0.51 -3.80
C LEU A 81 8.39 0.37 -2.74
N ASN A 82 9.09 -0.23 -1.77
CA ASN A 82 9.87 0.51 -0.79
C ASN A 82 11.38 0.24 -0.87
N HIS A 83 12.17 0.85 0.03
CA HIS A 83 13.63 0.72 0.03
C HIS A 83 14.10 -0.75 0.17
N ARG A 84 13.38 -1.56 0.95
CA ARG A 84 13.69 -2.99 1.15
C ARG A 84 13.42 -3.80 -0.10
N ASP A 85 12.34 -3.50 -0.82
CA ASP A 85 12.02 -4.16 -2.09
C ASP A 85 13.09 -3.85 -3.16
N LEU A 86 13.61 -2.63 -3.17
CA LEU A 86 14.63 -2.17 -4.13
C LEU A 86 16.04 -2.69 -3.81
N SER A 87 16.30 -3.17 -2.60
CA SER A 87 17.60 -3.71 -2.16
C SER A 87 18.15 -4.85 -3.04
N ASN A 88 17.28 -5.60 -3.71
CA ASN A 88 17.68 -6.65 -4.65
C ASN A 88 16.77 -6.68 -5.88
N VAL A 89 17.12 -5.83 -6.86
CA VAL A 89 16.37 -5.64 -8.09
C VAL A 89 16.16 -6.94 -8.88
N SER A 90 17.13 -7.86 -8.88
CA SER A 90 17.00 -9.15 -9.58
C SER A 90 15.90 -10.02 -8.97
N LYS A 91 15.85 -10.13 -7.64
CA LYS A 91 14.77 -10.80 -6.91
C LYS A 91 13.44 -10.08 -7.11
N LEU A 92 13.43 -8.75 -7.03
CA LEU A 92 12.23 -7.92 -7.23
C LEU A 92 11.60 -8.15 -8.61
N ARG A 93 12.38 -8.06 -9.69
CA ARG A 93 11.88 -8.27 -11.06
C ARG A 93 11.24 -9.64 -11.22
N ARG A 94 11.80 -10.67 -10.56
CA ARG A 94 11.20 -12.01 -10.54
C ARG A 94 9.88 -12.02 -9.76
N ALA A 95 9.83 -11.39 -8.59
CA ALA A 95 8.61 -11.27 -7.78
C ALA A 95 7.49 -10.56 -8.56
N VAL A 96 7.80 -9.41 -9.17
CA VAL A 96 6.90 -8.64 -10.04
C VAL A 96 6.36 -9.50 -11.19
N GLY A 97 7.22 -10.28 -11.85
CA GLY A 97 6.82 -11.16 -12.94
C GLY A 97 5.85 -12.30 -12.55
N PHE A 98 5.71 -12.61 -11.25
CA PHE A 98 4.76 -13.61 -10.74
C PHE A 98 3.52 -13.01 -10.08
N ALA A 99 3.44 -11.68 -9.94
CA ALA A 99 2.30 -11.01 -9.34
C ALA A 99 1.13 -10.88 -10.32
N ARG A 100 -0.08 -11.06 -9.82
CA ARG A 100 -1.36 -10.87 -10.50
C ARG A 100 -2.01 -9.52 -10.15
N TYR A 101 -1.29 -8.73 -9.37
CA TYR A 101 -1.61 -7.38 -8.97
C TYR A 101 -0.50 -6.46 -9.48
N PRO A 102 -0.82 -5.21 -9.84
CA PRO A 102 0.17 -4.27 -10.32
C PRO A 102 1.02 -3.75 -9.16
N PHE A 103 2.34 -3.76 -9.36
CA PHE A 103 3.23 -2.86 -8.66
C PHE A 103 3.11 -1.50 -9.35
N MET A 104 2.72 -0.49 -8.60
CA MET A 104 2.56 0.87 -9.11
C MET A 104 3.72 1.71 -8.61
N ASN A 105 4.24 2.59 -9.46
CA ASN A 105 5.14 3.67 -9.06
C ASN A 105 5.25 4.74 -10.16
N CYS A 106 5.19 6.03 -9.80
CA CYS A 106 5.27 7.14 -10.76
C CYS A 106 6.66 7.74 -10.99
N ASN A 107 7.61 7.50 -10.10
CA ASN A 107 8.92 8.17 -10.08
C ASN A 107 10.11 7.23 -10.28
N ILE A 108 9.91 5.92 -10.35
CA ILE A 108 10.89 4.89 -10.71
C ILE A 108 10.69 4.57 -12.19
N GLY A 109 11.57 5.11 -13.03
CA GLY A 109 11.42 5.05 -14.48
C GLY A 109 12.65 4.56 -15.21
N HIS A 110 12.46 4.16 -16.47
CA HIS A 110 13.57 3.85 -17.37
C HIS A 110 14.40 5.12 -17.63
N PRO A 111 15.75 5.07 -17.58
CA PRO A 111 16.60 6.27 -17.65
C PRO A 111 16.36 7.15 -18.89
N ASN A 112 16.10 6.49 -20.03
CA ASN A 112 15.96 7.15 -21.33
C ASN A 112 14.53 7.56 -21.68
N THR A 113 13.54 6.67 -21.49
CA THR A 113 12.15 6.92 -21.92
C THR A 113 11.35 7.66 -20.86
N LYS A 114 11.80 7.63 -19.60
CA LYS A 114 11.07 8.13 -18.42
C LYS A 114 9.71 7.44 -18.19
N GLU A 115 9.45 6.34 -18.89
CA GLU A 115 8.31 5.48 -18.62
C GLU A 115 8.52 4.75 -17.30
N SER A 116 7.43 4.46 -16.58
CA SER A 116 7.50 3.68 -15.34
C SER A 116 8.20 2.34 -15.59
N PHE A 117 9.17 2.02 -14.74
CA PHE A 117 9.94 0.80 -14.87
C PHE A 117 9.17 -0.42 -14.33
N PHE A 118 8.39 -0.21 -13.27
CA PHE A 118 7.58 -1.25 -12.63
C PHE A 118 6.09 -0.93 -12.81
N GLY A 119 5.44 -1.62 -13.75
CA GLY A 119 4.01 -1.51 -14.00
C GLY A 119 3.57 -0.10 -14.41
N GLU A 120 2.25 0.11 -14.42
CA GLU A 120 1.70 1.46 -14.62
C GLU A 120 1.76 2.28 -13.34
N PRO A 121 1.94 3.62 -13.42
CA PRO A 121 2.07 4.45 -12.24
C PRO A 121 0.75 4.70 -11.50
N TYR A 122 -0.37 4.22 -12.07
CA TYR A 122 -1.70 4.36 -11.52
C TYR A 122 -2.58 3.16 -11.87
N LYS A 123 -3.71 3.04 -11.17
CA LYS A 123 -4.78 2.09 -11.48
C LYS A 123 -6.13 2.74 -11.32
N LEU A 124 -7.07 2.41 -12.20
CA LEU A 124 -8.48 2.79 -12.08
C LEU A 124 -9.30 1.56 -11.72
N ILE A 125 -10.27 1.75 -10.84
CA ILE A 125 -11.32 0.76 -10.57
C ILE A 125 -12.68 1.46 -10.59
N ASP A 126 -13.68 0.77 -11.10
CA ASP A 126 -15.07 1.22 -11.07
C ASP A 126 -15.79 0.57 -9.89
N ILE A 127 -16.29 1.39 -8.96
CA ILE A 127 -17.10 0.95 -7.82
C ILE A 127 -18.45 1.67 -7.90
N ASN A 128 -19.54 0.95 -8.15
CA ASN A 128 -20.89 1.52 -8.29
C ASN A 128 -20.97 2.67 -9.32
N GLY A 129 -20.11 2.63 -10.35
CA GLY A 129 -19.97 3.68 -11.37
C GLY A 129 -19.09 4.87 -10.97
N MET A 130 -18.48 4.84 -9.78
CA MET A 130 -17.43 5.77 -9.36
C MET A 130 -16.08 5.30 -9.88
N ARG A 131 -15.39 6.15 -10.65
CA ARG A 131 -14.01 5.92 -11.11
C ARG A 131 -13.04 6.31 -10.01
N LEU A 132 -12.60 5.32 -9.24
CA LEU A 132 -11.61 5.49 -8.19
C LEU A 132 -10.20 5.24 -8.74
N ALA A 133 -9.33 6.23 -8.63
CA ALA A 133 -7.94 6.16 -9.07
C ALA A 133 -6.97 5.98 -7.88
N TYR A 134 -5.95 5.15 -8.09
CA TYR A 134 -4.77 5.04 -7.24
C TYR A 134 -3.56 5.53 -8.00
N VAL A 135 -2.71 6.31 -7.35
CA VAL A 135 -1.36 6.66 -7.83
C VAL A 135 -0.39 6.31 -6.72
N SER A 136 0.82 5.90 -7.08
CA SER A 136 1.85 5.71 -6.06
C SER A 136 3.20 6.33 -6.42
N GLY A 137 4.00 6.56 -5.40
CA GLY A 137 5.37 7.04 -5.50
C GLY A 137 6.25 6.45 -4.41
N TYR A 138 7.55 6.57 -4.61
CA TYR A 138 8.59 6.10 -3.68
C TYR A 138 9.38 7.32 -3.20
N ALA A 139 9.37 7.61 -1.90
CA ALA A 139 10.06 8.76 -1.33
C ALA A 139 11.43 8.42 -0.72
N GLY A 140 11.79 7.13 -0.67
CA GLY A 140 13.02 6.69 -0.04
C GLY A 140 14.28 7.03 -0.82
N GLU A 141 15.42 6.95 -0.14
CA GLU A 141 16.72 7.05 -0.78
C GLU A 141 17.03 5.79 -1.60
N PHE A 142 17.50 5.98 -2.82
CA PHE A 142 17.95 4.89 -3.67
C PHE A 142 19.29 5.23 -4.32
N ASP A 143 20.30 4.41 -4.05
CA ASP A 143 21.57 4.42 -4.77
C ASP A 143 21.52 3.37 -5.88
N ALA A 144 21.55 3.84 -7.13
CA ALA A 144 21.56 2.97 -8.31
C ALA A 144 22.91 2.22 -8.47
N GLY A 145 23.95 2.62 -7.74
CA GLY A 145 25.32 2.17 -7.98
C GLY A 145 25.72 2.40 -9.44
N ASP A 146 26.47 1.44 -10.01
CA ASP A 146 26.87 1.46 -11.42
C ASP A 146 25.78 0.95 -12.39
N ASP A 147 24.59 0.55 -11.89
CA ASP A 147 23.57 -0.13 -12.70
C ASP A 147 22.53 0.88 -13.23
N ASP A 148 22.64 1.22 -14.52
CA ASP A 148 21.76 2.14 -15.25
C ASP A 148 20.37 1.52 -15.58
N LEU A 149 19.89 0.56 -14.79
CA LEU A 149 18.67 -0.18 -15.12
C LEU A 149 17.40 0.68 -14.99
N PHE A 150 17.31 1.47 -13.93
CA PHE A 150 16.23 2.44 -13.69
C PHE A 150 16.74 3.64 -12.91
N ARG A 151 15.94 4.71 -12.85
CA ARG A 151 16.22 5.90 -12.06
C ARG A 151 15.03 6.27 -11.20
N VAL A 152 15.32 6.69 -9.97
CA VAL A 152 14.36 7.36 -9.10
C VAL A 152 14.45 8.85 -9.40
N THR A 153 13.33 9.42 -9.80
CA THR A 153 13.18 10.84 -10.12
C THR A 153 12.47 11.56 -8.98
N ASP A 154 12.49 12.89 -9.04
CA ASP A 154 11.76 13.72 -8.08
C ASP A 154 10.28 13.30 -8.03
N ILE A 155 9.85 12.93 -6.83
CA ILE A 155 8.52 12.40 -6.60
C ILE A 155 7.46 13.50 -6.77
N ALA A 156 7.76 14.76 -6.43
CA ALA A 156 6.80 15.86 -6.56
C ALA A 156 6.49 16.16 -8.03
N GLU A 157 7.52 16.24 -8.88
CA GLU A 157 7.36 16.40 -10.33
C GLU A 157 6.59 15.22 -10.93
N SER A 158 6.95 14.00 -10.53
CA SER A 158 6.35 12.76 -11.05
C SER A 158 4.88 12.61 -10.65
N LEU A 159 4.53 12.90 -9.40
CA LEU A 159 3.15 12.91 -8.92
C LEU A 159 2.33 13.98 -9.66
N ARG A 160 2.81 15.22 -9.74
CA ARG A 160 2.08 16.30 -10.45
C ARG A 160 1.82 15.97 -11.92
N ARG A 161 2.83 15.43 -12.62
CA ARG A 161 2.69 14.97 -14.01
C ARG A 161 1.64 13.87 -14.14
N THR A 162 1.69 12.88 -13.25
CA THR A 162 0.81 11.71 -13.28
C THR A 162 -0.63 12.08 -12.94
N LEU A 163 -0.83 12.87 -11.87
CA LEU A 163 -2.14 13.38 -11.48
C LEU A 163 -2.78 14.20 -12.61
N ARG A 164 -2.03 15.13 -13.22
CA ARG A 164 -2.51 15.90 -14.37
C ARG A 164 -2.94 14.99 -15.52
N TYR A 165 -2.12 14.00 -15.88
CA TYR A 165 -2.48 13.06 -16.94
C TYR A 165 -3.78 12.30 -16.63
N ILE A 166 -3.96 11.84 -15.40
CA ILE A 166 -5.18 11.09 -15.00
C ILE A 166 -6.40 12.01 -15.07
N TYR A 167 -6.32 13.24 -14.57
CA TYR A 167 -7.43 14.19 -14.68
C TYR A 167 -7.76 14.53 -16.14
N ASP A 168 -6.75 14.81 -16.96
CA ASP A 168 -6.96 15.20 -18.37
C ASP A 168 -7.50 14.05 -19.24
N ASN A 169 -7.17 12.79 -18.93
CA ASN A 169 -7.43 11.66 -19.82
C ASN A 169 -8.38 10.59 -19.27
N LYS A 170 -8.53 10.52 -17.94
CA LYS A 170 -9.28 9.45 -17.26
C LYS A 170 -10.43 9.98 -16.40
N ASP A 171 -10.37 11.25 -16.02
CA ASP A 171 -11.43 11.99 -15.32
C ASP A 171 -11.94 11.22 -14.08
N PRO A 172 -11.08 11.00 -13.07
CA PRO A 172 -11.45 10.20 -11.89
C PRO A 172 -12.43 10.96 -11.00
N ASP A 173 -13.32 10.21 -10.33
CA ASP A 173 -14.25 10.77 -9.35
C ASP A 173 -13.60 10.94 -7.97
N TYR A 174 -12.60 10.11 -7.65
CA TYR A 174 -11.84 10.19 -6.41
C TYR A 174 -10.41 9.66 -6.61
N MET A 175 -9.45 10.26 -5.91
CA MET A 175 -8.02 9.99 -6.08
C MET A 175 -7.38 9.63 -4.73
N ILE A 176 -6.73 8.47 -4.69
CA ILE A 176 -5.91 7.97 -3.59
C ILE A 176 -4.44 8.01 -4.02
N VAL A 177 -3.59 8.65 -3.21
CA VAL A 177 -2.14 8.65 -3.42
C VAL A 177 -1.47 7.82 -2.33
N ALA A 178 -0.68 6.83 -2.73
CA ALA A 178 0.07 5.95 -1.82
C ALA A 178 1.58 6.20 -1.98
N ILE A 179 2.26 6.63 -0.93
CA ILE A 179 3.70 6.93 -0.98
C ILE A 179 4.39 6.02 0.02
N SER A 180 5.42 5.27 -0.37
CA SER A 180 6.25 4.54 0.58
C SER A 180 7.42 5.39 1.07
N ASP A 181 8.03 4.98 2.18
CA ASP A 181 9.28 5.54 2.71
C ASP A 181 9.20 7.04 2.98
N TRP A 182 8.10 7.45 3.57
CA TRP A 182 7.87 8.83 3.90
C TRP A 182 8.83 9.34 4.97
N ASP A 183 9.26 10.60 4.82
CA ASP A 183 9.88 11.37 5.90
C ASP A 183 9.30 12.79 5.95
N GLU A 184 9.70 13.57 6.96
CA GLU A 184 9.19 14.94 7.15
C GLU A 184 9.50 15.87 5.96
N SER A 185 10.53 15.59 5.16
CA SER A 185 10.89 16.44 4.00
C SER A 185 9.80 16.43 2.92
N MET A 186 9.00 15.37 2.90
CA MET A 186 7.92 15.19 1.93
C MET A 186 6.66 16.00 2.25
N GLN A 187 6.60 16.67 3.40
CA GLN A 187 5.42 17.44 3.81
C GLN A 187 5.06 18.53 2.81
N GLU A 188 6.05 19.20 2.23
CA GLU A 188 5.82 20.23 1.20
C GLU A 188 5.22 19.63 -0.07
N VAL A 189 5.63 18.40 -0.43
CA VAL A 189 5.09 17.70 -1.59
C VAL A 189 3.61 17.42 -1.39
N VAL A 190 3.24 16.83 -0.24
CA VAL A 190 1.84 16.54 0.10
C VAL A 190 1.00 17.80 0.11
N ASN A 191 1.45 18.86 0.78
CA ASN A 191 0.73 20.12 0.84
C ASN A 191 0.51 20.77 -0.53
N SER A 192 1.31 20.41 -1.53
CA SER A 192 1.22 20.94 -2.89
C SER A 192 0.37 20.10 -3.84
N LEU A 193 -0.13 18.93 -3.41
CA LEU A 193 -0.95 18.07 -4.25
C LEU A 193 -2.36 18.66 -4.38
N GLU A 194 -2.86 18.70 -5.61
CA GLU A 194 -4.20 19.18 -5.94
C GLU A 194 -5.03 18.04 -6.52
N GLY A 195 -6.34 18.05 -6.23
CA GLY A 195 -7.25 17.00 -6.70
C GLY A 195 -6.96 15.63 -6.07
N VAL A 196 -6.41 15.59 -4.86
CA VAL A 196 -6.21 14.33 -4.12
C VAL A 196 -7.22 14.29 -2.99
N GLY A 197 -7.96 13.17 -2.87
CA GLY A 197 -8.88 12.96 -1.76
C GLY A 197 -8.13 12.54 -0.50
N ILE A 198 -7.21 11.59 -0.64
CA ILE A 198 -6.40 11.10 0.48
C ILE A 198 -4.99 10.73 0.02
N VAL A 199 -4.01 11.07 0.85
CA VAL A 199 -2.63 10.59 0.77
C VAL A 199 -2.40 9.63 1.94
N VAL A 200 -1.88 8.44 1.64
CA VAL A 200 -1.47 7.48 2.65
C VAL A 200 0.01 7.19 2.48
N THR A 201 0.78 7.36 3.55
CA THR A 201 2.23 7.25 3.50
C THR A 201 2.72 6.08 4.34
N GLY A 202 3.57 5.22 3.78
CA GLY A 202 4.24 4.14 4.49
C GLY A 202 5.52 4.61 5.17
N ALA A 203 5.87 3.98 6.28
CA ALA A 203 7.03 4.35 7.10
C ALA A 203 8.36 3.97 6.41
N PRO A 204 9.45 4.74 6.63
CA PRO A 204 10.78 4.45 6.09
C PRO A 204 11.53 3.42 6.92
N ALA A 205 11.12 3.20 8.18
CA ALA A 205 11.69 2.20 9.06
C ALA A 205 10.63 1.16 9.42
N VAL A 206 11.09 -0.06 9.67
CA VAL A 206 10.26 -1.09 10.30
C VAL A 206 10.06 -0.66 11.76
N TYR A 207 8.87 -0.19 12.11
CA TYR A 207 8.46 -0.22 13.52
C TYR A 207 8.25 -1.69 13.88
N GLY A 208 9.34 -2.31 14.32
CA GLY A 208 9.29 -3.62 14.93
C GLY A 208 10.47 -4.53 14.68
N GLY A 209 11.41 -4.54 15.63
CA GLY A 209 12.06 -5.74 16.17
C GLY A 209 12.58 -6.80 15.19
N ARG A 210 13.91 -6.78 15.03
CA ARG A 210 14.81 -7.77 14.40
C ARG A 210 14.52 -8.09 12.93
N LEU A 211 15.26 -7.43 12.05
CA LEU A 211 15.71 -8.06 10.80
C LEU A 211 17.21 -8.02 10.54
N ASP A 212 18.03 -7.62 11.51
CA ASP A 212 19.48 -7.79 11.42
C ASP A 212 19.99 -8.75 12.50
N ALA A 213 20.36 -9.94 12.07
CA ALA A 213 21.41 -10.69 12.73
C ALA A 213 22.75 -10.21 12.18
N GLU A 214 23.10 -8.92 12.32
CA GLU A 214 24.47 -8.40 12.10
C GLU A 214 24.69 -6.92 12.48
N VAL A 215 23.93 -6.37 13.45
CA VAL A 215 24.30 -5.08 14.08
C VAL A 215 24.65 -5.32 15.55
N GLU A 216 25.95 -5.35 15.83
CA GLU A 216 26.49 -5.13 17.17
C GLU A 216 26.28 -3.64 17.53
N ASP A 217 25.08 -3.28 17.97
CA ASP A 217 24.92 -2.06 18.76
C ASP A 217 24.05 -2.37 19.98
N ASP A 218 24.61 -2.06 21.14
CA ASP A 218 24.17 -2.51 22.48
C ASP A 218 23.01 -1.64 23.04
N SER A 219 22.22 -1.01 22.16
CA SER A 219 21.01 -0.30 22.53
C SER A 219 19.81 -1.23 22.37
N ALA A 220 19.43 -1.86 23.48
CA ALA A 220 18.15 -2.50 23.79
C ALA A 220 17.21 -2.75 22.59
N SER A 221 16.97 -4.02 22.30
CA SER A 221 15.83 -4.49 21.50
C SER A 221 14.52 -3.88 22.02
N GLU A 222 14.05 -2.79 21.41
CA GLU A 222 12.73 -2.25 21.71
C GLU A 222 11.69 -3.29 21.27
N GLU A 223 10.87 -3.75 22.22
CA GLU A 223 9.70 -4.56 21.91
C GLU A 223 8.83 -3.79 20.90
N VAL A 224 8.41 -4.46 19.85
CA VAL A 224 7.56 -3.88 18.80
C VAL A 224 6.23 -3.46 19.41
N GLU A 225 5.93 -2.17 19.44
CA GLU A 225 4.61 -1.71 19.87
C GLU A 225 3.61 -1.92 18.73
N LEU A 226 2.81 -2.99 18.83
CA LEU A 226 1.67 -3.18 17.93
C LEU A 226 0.67 -2.04 18.13
N LEU A 227 0.25 -1.40 17.04
CA LEU A 227 -0.65 -0.27 17.11
C LEU A 227 -2.11 -0.73 17.20
N ASN A 228 -2.91 0.05 17.92
CA ASN A 228 -4.37 -0.04 17.92
C ASN A 228 -4.93 1.36 18.13
N GLY A 229 -5.97 1.69 17.41
CA GLY A 229 -6.58 3.01 17.46
C GLY A 229 -7.58 3.16 16.34
N LYS A 230 -8.55 4.03 16.55
CA LYS A 230 -9.59 4.32 15.58
C LYS A 230 -9.87 5.81 15.61
N GLU A 231 -9.82 6.44 14.45
CA GLU A 231 -10.06 7.86 14.26
C GLU A 231 -11.08 8.06 13.15
N THR A 232 -12.03 8.96 13.36
CA THR A 232 -13.07 9.29 12.38
C THR A 232 -12.96 10.74 11.97
N TYR A 233 -12.91 10.95 10.66
CA TYR A 233 -12.78 12.23 10.01
C TYR A 233 -14.04 12.49 9.18
N ASN A 234 -14.76 13.56 9.49
CA ASN A 234 -15.93 13.97 8.73
C ASN A 234 -15.54 15.11 7.77
N VAL A 235 -16.18 15.15 6.61
CA VAL A 235 -15.96 16.24 5.64
C VAL A 235 -16.40 17.57 6.22
N ASP A 236 -15.57 18.59 6.01
CA ASP A 236 -15.93 19.99 6.25
C ASP A 236 -16.81 20.48 5.10
N GLU A 237 -18.05 20.90 5.41
CA GLU A 237 -19.03 21.39 4.43
C GLU A 237 -18.52 22.59 3.61
N SER A 238 -17.45 23.26 4.04
CA SER A 238 -16.86 24.40 3.34
C SER A 238 -15.92 24.03 2.18
N ASN A 239 -15.46 22.78 2.07
CA ASN A 239 -14.52 22.37 1.02
C ASN A 239 -14.90 21.02 0.38
N PRO A 240 -15.38 21.00 -0.89
CA PRO A 240 -15.90 19.79 -1.52
C PRO A 240 -14.86 18.70 -1.79
N ILE A 241 -13.56 19.02 -1.78
CA ILE A 241 -12.45 18.05 -1.84
C ILE A 241 -11.43 18.45 -0.76
N THR A 242 -11.64 17.97 0.45
CA THR A 242 -10.63 18.08 1.51
C THR A 242 -9.61 16.97 1.32
N MET A 243 -8.34 17.34 1.11
CA MET A 243 -7.24 16.38 1.11
C MET A 243 -6.91 15.99 2.55
N TYR A 244 -6.95 14.68 2.84
CA TYR A 244 -6.45 14.12 4.10
C TYR A 244 -5.11 13.44 3.88
N HIS A 245 -4.26 13.46 4.89
CA HIS A 245 -2.95 12.81 4.87
C HIS A 245 -2.79 11.97 6.15
N HIS A 246 -2.43 10.70 5.98
CA HIS A 246 -2.24 9.74 7.07
C HIS A 246 -0.91 9.02 6.96
N HIS A 247 -0.23 8.89 8.09
CA HIS A 247 0.96 8.07 8.25
C HIS A 247 0.55 6.67 8.69
N HIS A 248 0.99 5.68 7.91
CA HIS A 248 0.95 4.29 8.31
C HIS A 248 2.26 3.96 9.01
N ASP A 249 2.20 3.79 10.33
CA ASP A 249 3.39 3.46 11.15
C ASP A 249 3.43 1.98 11.59
N GLY A 250 2.28 1.30 11.62
CA GLY A 250 2.16 -0.12 11.97
C GLY A 250 2.38 -1.11 10.81
N PHE A 251 1.91 -2.34 10.96
CA PHE A 251 1.95 -3.36 9.90
C PHE A 251 0.69 -3.38 9.04
N VAL A 252 -0.46 -3.08 9.63
CA VAL A 252 -1.75 -3.08 8.95
C VAL A 252 -2.63 -1.94 9.44
N ILE A 253 -3.12 -1.13 8.51
CA ILE A 253 -4.21 -0.18 8.74
C ILE A 253 -5.42 -0.50 7.86
N SER A 254 -6.58 -0.02 8.26
CA SER A 254 -7.73 0.10 7.36
C SER A 254 -8.25 1.54 7.31
N ILE A 255 -8.70 1.93 6.13
CA ILE A 255 -9.36 3.21 5.87
C ILE A 255 -10.73 2.93 5.27
N ASP A 256 -11.79 3.28 5.99
CA ASP A 256 -13.17 3.14 5.52
C ASP A 256 -13.62 4.47 4.94
N LEU A 257 -13.52 4.61 3.61
CA LEU A 257 -13.95 5.79 2.87
C LEU A 257 -15.46 5.72 2.62
N ASN A 258 -16.20 6.72 3.07
CA ASN A 258 -17.66 6.73 2.98
C ASN A 258 -18.12 7.69 1.90
N PHE A 259 -19.02 7.22 1.04
CA PHE A 259 -19.52 7.97 -0.09
C PHE A 259 -21.04 7.95 -0.15
N LYS A 260 -21.58 9.00 -0.75
CA LYS A 260 -22.97 9.11 -1.14
C LYS A 260 -23.06 9.29 -2.64
N ARG A 261 -23.78 8.39 -3.29
CA ARG A 261 -24.09 8.51 -4.71
C ARG A 261 -25.18 9.55 -4.93
N ARG A 262 -24.91 10.50 -5.81
CA ARG A 262 -25.89 11.45 -6.38
C ARG A 262 -26.25 11.01 -7.79
N THR A 263 -27.09 11.77 -8.49
CA THR A 263 -27.60 11.38 -9.82
C THR A 263 -26.49 11.16 -10.84
N THR A 264 -25.44 11.99 -10.79
CA THR A 264 -24.32 11.97 -11.75
C THR A 264 -22.95 12.20 -11.09
N THR A 265 -22.90 12.28 -9.76
CA THR A 265 -21.69 12.60 -9.01
C THR A 265 -21.62 11.76 -7.75
N PHE A 266 -20.45 11.74 -7.14
CA PHE A 266 -20.20 11.10 -5.86
C PHE A 266 -19.80 12.17 -4.85
N GLU A 267 -20.35 12.06 -3.65
CA GLU A 267 -20.05 12.95 -2.54
C GLU A 267 -19.29 12.15 -1.49
N TYR A 268 -18.07 12.57 -1.21
CA TYR A 268 -17.30 12.03 -0.11
C TYR A 268 -17.88 12.55 1.22
N LEU A 269 -18.09 11.66 2.19
CA LEU A 269 -18.71 12.00 3.48
C LEU A 269 -17.68 12.05 4.62
N GLY A 270 -16.52 11.45 4.42
CA GLY A 270 -15.49 11.28 5.43
C GLY A 270 -14.97 9.86 5.47
N HIS A 271 -14.12 9.57 6.44
CA HIS A 271 -13.52 8.26 6.58
C HIS A 271 -13.22 7.90 8.02
N THR A 272 -12.93 6.62 8.23
CA THR A 272 -12.41 6.11 9.49
C THR A 272 -11.09 5.41 9.26
N LEU A 273 -10.04 5.85 9.94
CA LEU A 273 -8.74 5.19 10.01
C LEU A 273 -8.75 4.23 11.21
N THR A 274 -8.30 3.00 11.03
CA THR A 274 -8.12 2.03 12.12
C THR A 274 -6.77 1.36 12.03
N ASN A 275 -5.96 1.41 13.08
CA ASN A 275 -4.75 0.60 13.23
C ASN A 275 -5.16 -0.81 13.65
N LEU A 276 -4.79 -1.82 12.85
CA LEU A 276 -5.29 -3.19 13.00
C LEU A 276 -4.26 -4.16 13.59
N ASP A 277 -3.04 -3.73 13.90
CA ASP A 277 -1.96 -4.64 14.31
C ASP A 277 -2.35 -5.53 15.49
N LYS A 278 -2.84 -4.95 16.60
CA LYS A 278 -3.27 -5.75 17.77
C LYS A 278 -4.47 -6.64 17.47
N GLU A 279 -5.39 -6.21 16.62
CA GLU A 279 -6.56 -7.03 16.27
C GLU A 279 -6.12 -8.23 15.44
N ILE A 280 -5.32 -7.98 14.41
CA ILE A 280 -4.85 -9.01 13.47
C ILE A 280 -3.88 -9.96 14.16
N SER A 281 -2.97 -9.50 15.03
CA SER A 281 -2.04 -10.38 15.74
C SER A 281 -2.75 -11.44 16.59
N ASN A 282 -3.95 -11.13 17.11
CA ASN A 282 -4.75 -12.04 17.92
C ASN A 282 -5.58 -13.04 17.10
N LEU A 283 -5.61 -12.93 15.77
CA LEU A 283 -6.34 -13.88 14.93
C LEU A 283 -5.60 -15.20 14.78
N THR A 284 -6.36 -16.27 14.59
CA THR A 284 -5.82 -17.53 14.08
C THR A 284 -5.48 -17.39 12.59
N ASP A 285 -4.54 -18.20 12.13
CA ASP A 285 -4.15 -18.25 10.74
C ASP A 285 -5.26 -18.71 9.77
N ASP A 286 -5.16 -18.26 8.51
CA ASP A 286 -5.90 -18.80 7.38
C ASP A 286 -5.25 -20.11 6.91
N ILE A 287 -5.90 -21.23 7.25
CA ILE A 287 -5.42 -22.58 6.95
C ILE A 287 -5.28 -22.80 5.44
N HIS A 288 -6.18 -22.24 4.62
CA HIS A 288 -6.14 -22.43 3.18
C HIS A 288 -4.96 -21.71 2.54
N LEU A 289 -4.66 -20.50 3.03
CA LEU A 289 -3.48 -19.77 2.60
C LEU A 289 -2.20 -20.50 3.02
N ASN A 290 -2.13 -20.95 4.27
CA ASN A 290 -0.98 -21.68 4.78
C ASN A 290 -0.72 -22.95 3.97
N ASP A 291 -1.76 -23.76 3.72
CA ASP A 291 -1.64 -24.95 2.89
C ASP A 291 -1.08 -24.59 1.50
N LEU A 292 -1.63 -23.57 0.85
CA LEU A 292 -1.16 -23.11 -0.46
C LEU A 292 0.33 -22.75 -0.46
N ILE A 293 0.80 -22.07 0.58
CA ILE A 293 2.21 -21.68 0.71
C ILE A 293 3.08 -22.91 0.96
N TYR A 294 2.72 -23.77 1.91
CA TYR A 294 3.48 -24.98 2.26
C TYR A 294 3.56 -26.01 1.14
N TYR A 295 2.57 -26.10 0.24
CA TYR A 295 2.63 -27.00 -0.91
C TYR A 295 3.54 -26.48 -2.03
N HIS A 296 3.84 -25.19 -2.06
CA HIS A 296 4.63 -24.57 -3.13
C HIS A 296 6.07 -24.24 -2.72
N PHE A 297 6.42 -24.35 -1.43
CA PHE A 297 7.72 -23.96 -0.85
C PHE A 297 8.14 -24.86 0.31
#